data_AF-A0A0F2DXX5-F1
#
_entry.id   AF-A0A0F2DXX5-F1
#
_cell.length_a   1.000
_cell.length_b   1.000
_cell.length_c   1.000
_cell.angle_alpha   90.00
_cell.angle_beta   90.00
_cell.angle_gamma   90.00
#
_symmetry.space_group_name_H-M   'P 1'
#
loop_
_entity.id
_entity.type
_entity.pdbx_description
1 polymer ?
#
loop_
_entity_poly.entity_id
_entity_poly.type
_entity_poly.pdbx_seq_one_letter_code
_entity_poly.pdbx_strand_id
1 'polypeptide(L)' 'MEYELLIREAEVEDAAELVAFLNRVSVETDFTSLDRNGILMTDTEMELFLDKQAH' A
#
# COMPACT_ATOMS: atom_id res chain seq x y z
N MET A 1 5.60 15.27 -22.56
CA MET A 1 5.35 14.86 -21.16
C MET A 1 6.19 13.61 -20.97
N GLU A 2 7.15 13.66 -20.05
CA GLU A 2 8.09 12.57 -19.79
C GLU A 2 7.80 12.06 -18.38
N TYR A 3 7.68 10.74 -18.23
CA TYR A 3 7.49 10.09 -16.94
C TYR A 3 8.29 8.79 -16.90
N GLU A 4 8.73 8.42 -15.71
CA GLU A 4 9.37 7.15 -15.42
C GLU A 4 8.34 6.19 -14.81
N LEU A 5 8.31 4.95 -15.28
CA LEU A 5 7.35 3.94 -14.85
C LEU A 5 8.05 2.62 -14.57
N LEU A 6 7.86 2.12 -13.36
CA LEU A 6 8.26 0.78 -12.94
C LEU A 6 7.02 0.06 -12.42
N ILE A 7 6.78 -1.14 -12.93
CA ILE A 7 5.80 -2.09 -12.39
C ILE A 7 6.57 -3.36 -12.05
N ARG A 8 6.56 -3.72 -10.77
CA ARG A 8 7.15 -4.94 -10.23
C ARG A 8 6.30 -5.45 -9.08
N GLU A 9 6.58 -6.67 -8.63
CA GLU A 9 6.02 -7.18 -7.39
C GLU A 9 6.53 -6.37 -6.19
N ALA A 10 5.68 -6.21 -5.17
CA ALA A 10 6.02 -5.48 -3.96
C ALA A 10 6.90 -6.34 -3.05
N GLU A 11 7.93 -5.72 -2.47
CA GLU A 11 8.88 -6.34 -1.55
C GLU A 11 8.70 -5.74 -0.14
N VAL A 12 9.31 -6.35 0.89
CA VAL A 12 9.12 -5.91 2.29
C VAL A 12 9.54 -4.46 2.51
N GLU A 13 10.50 -3.98 1.74
CA GLU A 13 11.01 -2.61 1.75
C GLU A 13 9.96 -1.58 1.31
N ASP A 14 8.93 -2.00 0.57
CA ASP A 14 7.86 -1.13 0.08
C ASP A 14 6.75 -0.90 1.12
N ALA A 15 6.78 -1.60 2.26
CA ALA A 15 5.69 -1.64 3.23
C ALA A 15 5.24 -0.24 3.69
N ALA A 16 6.18 0.61 4.08
CA ALA A 16 5.88 1.96 4.55
C ALA A 16 5.27 2.84 3.44
N GLU A 17 5.79 2.75 2.21
CA GLU A 17 5.27 3.50 1.07
C GLU A 17 3.88 3.02 0.68
N LEU A 18 3.63 1.71 0.72
CA LEU A 18 2.33 1.11 0.43
C LEU A 18 1.29 1.49 1.48
N VAL A 19 1.62 1.46 2.77
CA VAL A 19 0.74 1.95 3.86
C VAL A 19 0.38 3.41 3.65
N ALA A 20 1.36 4.26 3.36
CA ALA A 20 1.13 5.68 3.08
C ALA A 20 0.23 5.88 1.85
N PHE A 21 0.47 5.12 0.77
CA PHE A 21 -0.34 5.18 -0.44
C PHE A 21 -1.79 4.75 -0.19
N LEU A 22 -2.01 3.62 0.50
CA LEU A 22 -3.35 3.10 0.79
C LEU A 22 -4.14 4.03 1.72
N ASN A 23 -3.50 4.62 2.72
CA ASN A 23 -4.13 5.64 3.58
C ASN A 23 -4.50 6.91 2.81
N ARG A 24 -3.71 7.29 1.80
CA ARG A 24 -4.05 8.44 0.94
C ARG A 24 -5.27 8.15 0.08
N VAL A 25 -5.30 7.00 -0.61
CA VAL A 25 -6.41 6.69 -1.53
C VAL A 25 -7.71 6.33 -0.79
N SER A 26 -7.64 5.93 0.49
CA SER A 26 -8.82 5.64 1.31
C SER A 26 -9.75 6.84 1.55
N VAL A 27 -9.24 8.07 1.34
CA VAL A 27 -10.02 9.31 1.47
C VAL A 27 -10.38 9.95 0.12
N GLU A 28 -9.97 9.35 -0.99
CA GLU A 28 -10.22 9.90 -2.34
C GLU A 28 -11.61 9.53 -2.85
N THR A 29 -12.09 8.31 -2.56
CA THR A 29 -13.38 7.79 -3.04
C THR A 29 -13.98 6.81 -2.03
N ASP A 30 -15.27 6.48 -2.20
CA ASP A 30 -16.03 5.53 -1.38
C ASP A 30 -16.40 4.24 -2.15
N PHE A 31 -15.66 3.93 -3.22
CA PHE A 31 -15.96 2.76 -4.07
C PHE A 31 -15.46 1.42 -3.51
N THR A 32 -14.56 1.45 -2.53
CA THR A 32 -14.03 0.25 -1.87
C THR A 32 -14.40 0.25 -0.39
N SER A 33 -14.05 -0.82 0.34
CA SER A 33 -14.21 -0.84 1.80
C SER A 33 -13.17 0.01 2.53
N LEU A 34 -12.13 0.51 1.85
CA LEU A 34 -11.23 1.49 2.44
C LEU A 34 -12.01 2.78 2.68
N ASP A 35 -11.93 3.27 3.91
CA ASP A 35 -12.65 4.46 4.34
C ASP A 35 -11.68 5.46 5.00
N ARG A 36 -12.25 6.47 5.68
CA ARG A 36 -11.48 7.52 6.32
C ARG A 36 -10.59 7.04 7.48
N ASN A 37 -10.75 5.80 7.95
CA ASN A 37 -9.87 5.21 8.95
C ASN A 37 -8.58 4.65 8.33
N GLY A 38 -8.49 4.58 7.00
CA GLY A 38 -7.29 4.12 6.30
C GLY A 38 -7.19 2.60 6.19
N ILE A 39 -5.98 2.12 5.93
CA ILE A 39 -5.69 0.68 5.82
C ILE A 39 -5.63 -0.02 7.19
N LEU A 40 -5.47 0.75 8.27
CA LEU A 40 -5.40 0.25 9.65
C LEU A 40 -4.33 -0.85 9.86
N MET A 41 -3.21 -0.73 9.14
CA MET A 41 -2.03 -1.56 9.29
C MET A 41 -0.83 -0.68 9.63
N THR A 42 -0.01 -1.15 10.56
CA THR A 42 1.33 -0.61 10.80
C THR A 42 2.30 -1.08 9.71
N ASP A 43 3.43 -0.40 9.57
CA ASP A 43 4.46 -0.77 8.60
C ASP A 43 4.95 -2.22 8.81
N THR A 44 5.18 -2.65 10.06
CA THR A 44 5.60 -4.02 10.39
C THR A 44 4.53 -5.07 10.07
N GLU A 45 3.25 -4.74 10.22
CA GLU A 45 2.17 -5.64 9.80
C GLU A 45 2.10 -5.76 8.27
N MET A 46 2.39 -4.67 7.55
CA MET A 46 2.47 -4.69 6.10
C MET A 46 3.70 -5.45 5.60
N GLU A 47 4.87 -5.29 6.24
CA GLU A 47 6.06 -6.10 5.96
C GLU A 47 5.74 -7.60 6.06
N LEU A 48 5.09 -8.02 7.15
CA LEU A 48 4.69 -9.42 7.34
C LEU A 48 3.66 -9.88 6.29
N PHE A 49 2.78 -8.99 5.85
CA PHE A 49 1.83 -9.29 4.78
C PHE A 49 2.55 -9.49 3.44
N LEU A 50 3.48 -8.61 3.08
CA LEU A 50 4.24 -8.66 1.83
C LEU A 50 5.15 -9.89 1.77
N ASP A 51 5.86 -10.21 2.86
CA ASP A 51 6.68 -11.43 2.97
C ASP A 51 5.84 -12.70 2.71
N LYS A 52 4.58 -12.73 3.19
CA LYS A 52 3.66 -13.85 2.93
C LYS A 52 3.10 -13.89 1.51
N GLN A 53 3.05 -12.78 0.78
CA GLN A 53 2.59 -12.77 -0.60
C GLN A 53 3.69 -13.22 -1.57
N ALA A 54 4.96 -13.00 -1.20
CA ALA A 54 6.12 -13.40 -1.99
C ALA A 54 6.43 -14.91 -1.94
N HIS A 55 5.69 -15.71 -1.15
CA HIS A 55 5.86 -17.15 -0.94
C HIS A 55 4.58 -17.93 -1.26
#